data_AF-A0AAJ1PHH5-F1
#
_entry.id   AF-A0AAJ1PHH5-F1
#
_cell.length_a   1.000
_cell.length_b   1.000
_cell.length_c   1.000
_cell.angle_alpha   90.00
_cell.angle_beta   90.00
_cell.angle_gamma   90.00
#
_symmetry.space_group_name_H-M   'P 1'
#
loop_
_entity.id
_entity.type
_entity.pdbx_description
1 polymer ?
#
loop_
_entity_poly.entity_id
_entity_poly.type
_entity_poly.pdbx_seq_one_letter_code
_entity_poly.pdbx_strand_id
1 'polypeptide(L)'
;MTAFNQKIQTLLEKGQGPAARALDKLPRLAQESLAKILGYSYQYPDLDSFTKCMMAVQIKQGHIGFIGSDPIESRRQFDTQMLAIRHKSTEIDLVEDIRLPLQSGTVFARHYHPAPNKKLPLIVFYHGGGFVVGGLDTHDEVCRILAKYAKVQVLSIDYPLAPEVSPQHLIQSCEDALAWVYQNRRQLKILKGRIAVAGDSAGGNISTVVAQRSVNKPYAPQAQLLIYPAVDFKSRHPSFYAYNEGLVLTDNDINNVTQYYATQHNVELDDPIISPTYGNLKKNPPAFVITAGHDVLHDEGKIYSYKLRQNGVKMYYEEYSDQTHGFINLTPISKKAKRYTIEFSKNFRKFWDKNS
;
A
#
# COMPACT_ATOMS: atom_id res chain seq x y z
N MET A 1 34.62 20.43 -0.44
CA MET A 1 33.63 19.44 -0.92
C MET A 1 33.66 18.11 -0.16
N THR A 2 34.76 17.72 0.50
CA THR A 2 34.91 16.43 1.20
C THR A 2 34.21 16.31 2.56
N ALA A 3 34.23 17.36 3.40
CA ALA A 3 33.60 17.32 4.73
C ALA A 3 32.06 17.35 4.72
N PHE A 4 31.46 17.97 3.69
CA PHE A 4 30.01 17.97 3.48
C PHE A 4 29.52 16.59 3.01
N ASN A 5 30.27 15.95 2.11
CA ASN A 5 29.99 14.60 1.63
C ASN A 5 30.11 13.56 2.75
N GLN A 6 31.12 13.69 3.63
CA GLN A 6 31.23 12.84 4.82
C GLN A 6 30.09 13.07 5.81
N LYS A 7 29.72 14.33 6.12
CA LYS A 7 28.57 14.61 7.00
C LYS A 7 27.25 14.04 6.45
N ILE A 8 27.03 14.10 5.14
CA ILE A 8 25.83 13.51 4.51
C ILE A 8 25.88 11.99 4.58
N GLN A 9 27.01 11.36 4.26
CA GLN A 9 27.17 9.90 4.41
C GLN A 9 26.92 9.44 5.85
N THR A 10 27.54 10.10 6.83
CA THR A 10 27.36 9.76 8.25
C THR A 10 25.93 10.06 8.75
N LEU A 11 25.23 11.08 8.23
CA LEU A 11 23.82 11.32 8.53
C LEU A 11 22.93 10.19 7.99
N LEU A 12 23.20 9.72 6.77
CA LEU A 12 22.48 8.62 6.12
C LEU A 12 22.73 7.26 6.82
N GLU A 13 23.90 7.11 7.44
CA GLU A 13 24.29 5.89 8.18
C GLU A 13 23.79 5.85 9.63
N LYS A 14 23.65 6.99 10.32
CA LYS A 14 23.37 7.03 11.79
C LYS A 14 22.05 7.70 12.20
N GLY A 15 21.20 8.09 11.26
CA GLY A 15 19.91 8.71 11.56
C GLY A 15 18.99 8.80 10.34
N GLN A 16 18.52 7.65 9.87
CA GLN A 16 17.80 7.51 8.59
C GLN A 16 16.61 8.48 8.46
N GLY A 17 15.75 8.60 9.47
CA GLY A 17 14.61 9.51 9.45
C GLY A 17 14.97 11.01 9.37
N PRO A 18 15.71 11.58 10.35
CA PRO A 18 16.08 13.00 10.32
C PRO A 18 16.93 13.39 9.11
N ALA A 19 17.85 12.53 8.68
CA ALA A 19 18.66 12.75 7.49
C ALA A 19 17.81 12.79 6.22
N ALA A 20 16.91 11.82 6.04
CA ALA A 20 15.99 11.80 4.92
C ALA A 20 15.10 13.06 4.90
N ARG A 21 14.59 13.51 6.05
CA ARG A 21 13.82 14.76 6.14
C ARG A 21 14.62 16.02 5.82
N ALA A 22 15.92 16.04 6.15
CA ALA A 22 16.79 17.16 5.77
C ALA A 22 17.04 17.16 4.26
N LEU A 23 17.24 15.97 3.69
CA LEU A 23 17.41 15.75 2.25
C LEU A 23 16.16 16.14 1.44
N ASP A 24 14.96 15.76 1.89
CA ASP A 24 13.67 16.13 1.27
C ASP A 24 13.45 17.65 1.19
N LYS A 25 14.09 18.43 2.07
CA LYS A 25 14.01 19.90 2.07
C LYS A 25 14.96 20.56 1.07
N LEU A 26 15.91 19.84 0.51
CA LEU A 26 16.86 20.41 -0.45
C LEU A 26 16.15 20.74 -1.78
N PRO A 27 16.58 21.79 -2.50
CA PRO A 27 16.08 22.06 -3.84
C PRO A 27 16.33 20.88 -4.80
N ARG A 28 15.44 20.68 -5.78
CA ARG A 28 15.54 19.61 -6.79
C ARG A 28 16.94 19.48 -7.40
N LEU A 29 17.54 20.59 -7.81
CA LEU A 29 18.89 20.60 -8.41
C LEU A 29 19.97 20.04 -7.48
N ALA A 30 19.85 20.27 -6.16
CA ALA A 30 20.77 19.75 -5.17
C ALA A 30 20.55 18.24 -4.94
N GLN A 31 19.31 17.77 -4.93
CA GLN A 31 18.98 16.34 -4.85
C GLN A 31 19.49 15.59 -6.10
N GLU A 32 19.24 16.12 -7.30
CA GLU A 32 19.74 15.52 -8.55
C GLU A 32 21.27 15.44 -8.57
N SER A 33 21.96 16.49 -8.09
CA SER A 33 23.41 16.49 -7.97
C SER A 33 23.90 15.45 -6.95
N LEU A 34 23.20 15.31 -5.82
CA LEU A 34 23.54 14.33 -4.79
C LEU A 34 23.33 12.89 -5.28
N ALA A 35 22.23 12.60 -5.97
CA ALA A 35 21.97 11.27 -6.54
C ALA A 35 23.11 10.84 -7.49
N LYS A 36 23.62 11.77 -8.31
CA LYS A 36 24.78 11.53 -9.18
C LYS A 36 26.06 11.26 -8.38
N ILE A 37 26.32 12.05 -7.34
CA ILE A 37 27.49 11.87 -6.45
C ILE A 37 27.43 10.52 -5.72
N LEU A 38 26.24 10.07 -5.36
CA LEU A 38 26.00 8.77 -4.73
C LEU A 38 26.08 7.60 -5.71
N GLY A 39 26.22 7.87 -7.02
CA GLY A 39 26.41 6.85 -8.05
C GLY A 39 25.11 6.18 -8.49
N TYR A 40 23.95 6.86 -8.41
CA TYR A 40 22.71 6.32 -8.96
C TYR A 40 22.82 6.17 -10.48
N SER A 41 22.87 4.92 -10.97
CA SER A 41 23.16 4.59 -12.36
C SER A 41 21.92 4.50 -13.27
N TYR A 42 20.72 4.48 -12.69
CA TYR A 42 19.47 4.27 -13.43
C TYR A 42 18.90 5.57 -14.01
N GLN A 43 18.33 5.48 -15.21
CA GLN A 43 17.83 6.62 -15.99
C GLN A 43 16.31 6.75 -15.89
N TYR A 44 15.85 7.43 -14.83
CA TYR A 44 14.45 7.78 -14.63
C TYR A 44 14.28 9.30 -14.55
N PRO A 45 14.17 10.01 -15.69
CA PRO A 45 14.23 11.47 -15.71
C PRO A 45 13.10 12.13 -14.91
N ASP A 46 11.90 11.56 -14.95
CA ASP A 46 10.70 12.08 -14.32
C ASP A 46 10.50 11.62 -12.87
N LEU A 47 11.36 10.72 -12.39
CA LEU A 47 11.32 10.25 -11.01
C LEU A 47 11.66 11.38 -10.04
N ASP A 48 10.93 11.41 -8.92
CA ASP A 48 11.19 12.32 -7.82
C ASP A 48 12.66 12.28 -7.35
N SER A 49 13.29 13.45 -7.28
CA SER A 49 14.72 13.56 -6.99
C SER A 49 15.09 13.17 -5.56
N PHE A 50 14.15 13.28 -4.61
CA PHE A 50 14.37 12.75 -3.27
C PHE A 50 14.39 11.22 -3.31
N THR A 51 13.47 10.58 -4.04
CA THR A 51 13.47 9.13 -4.24
C THR A 51 14.76 8.64 -4.90
N LYS A 52 15.27 9.31 -5.93
CA LYS A 52 16.59 8.99 -6.54
C LYS A 52 17.71 8.94 -5.50
N CYS A 53 17.77 9.94 -4.62
CA CYS A 53 18.77 9.95 -3.55
C CYS A 53 18.60 8.75 -2.60
N MET A 54 17.37 8.44 -2.21
CA MET A 54 17.08 7.29 -1.32
C MET A 54 17.50 5.97 -1.96
N MET A 55 17.18 5.76 -3.25
CA MET A 55 17.59 4.56 -3.98
C MET A 55 19.12 4.46 -4.09
N ALA A 56 19.81 5.58 -4.37
CA ALA A 56 21.27 5.61 -4.42
C ALA A 56 21.91 5.15 -3.10
N VAL A 57 21.36 5.58 -1.97
CA VAL A 57 21.83 5.18 -0.63
C VAL A 57 21.57 3.71 -0.37
N GLN A 58 20.35 3.22 -0.65
CA GLN A 58 19.99 1.83 -0.43
C GLN A 58 20.84 0.87 -1.27
N ILE A 59 20.99 1.15 -2.57
CA ILE A 59 21.80 0.35 -3.50
C ILE A 59 23.26 0.30 -3.03
N LYS A 60 23.81 1.43 -2.57
CA LYS A 60 25.19 1.48 -2.05
C LYS A 60 25.37 0.68 -0.76
N GLN A 61 24.31 0.53 0.03
CA GLN A 61 24.30 -0.31 1.23
C GLN A 61 24.04 -1.81 0.92
N GLY A 62 23.86 -2.16 -0.37
CA GLY A 62 23.52 -3.52 -0.78
C GLY A 62 22.06 -3.89 -0.57
N HIS A 63 21.21 -2.92 -0.20
CA HIS A 63 19.76 -3.13 -0.09
C HIS A 63 19.11 -2.96 -1.47
N ILE A 64 18.57 -4.06 -2.00
CA ILE A 64 17.85 -4.11 -3.28
C ILE A 64 16.56 -4.90 -3.03
N GLY A 65 15.41 -4.32 -3.38
CA GLY A 65 14.10 -4.90 -3.09
C GLY A 65 13.79 -4.98 -1.59
N PHE A 66 12.71 -5.68 -1.26
CA PHE A 66 12.25 -5.89 0.11
C PHE A 66 11.75 -7.32 0.41
N ILE A 67 11.74 -8.21 -0.59
CA ILE A 67 11.42 -9.64 -0.45
C ILE A 67 12.55 -10.45 -1.07
N GLY A 68 13.39 -11.00 -0.20
CA GLY A 68 14.46 -11.93 -0.56
C GLY A 68 14.03 -13.40 -0.52
N SER A 69 15.02 -14.29 -0.57
CA SER A 69 14.84 -15.75 -0.54
C SER A 69 14.51 -16.33 0.84
N ASP A 70 14.57 -15.52 1.89
CA ASP A 70 14.13 -15.87 3.24
C ASP A 70 13.00 -14.90 3.67
N PRO A 71 11.75 -15.37 3.81
CA PRO A 71 10.63 -14.52 4.17
C PRO A 71 10.72 -14.01 5.62
N ILE A 72 11.35 -14.75 6.54
CA ILE A 72 11.49 -14.34 7.94
C ILE A 72 12.48 -13.18 8.05
N GLU A 73 13.61 -13.29 7.35
CA GLU A 73 14.59 -12.20 7.28
C GLU A 73 14.01 -10.97 6.57
N SER A 74 13.28 -11.19 5.46
CA SER A 74 12.61 -10.10 4.74
C SER A 74 11.65 -9.31 5.64
N ARG A 75 10.86 -9.99 6.48
CA ARG A 75 9.98 -9.34 7.47
C ARG A 75 10.77 -8.48 8.45
N ARG A 76 11.82 -9.05 9.06
CA ARG A 76 12.65 -8.34 10.03
C ARG A 76 13.29 -7.09 9.43
N GLN A 77 13.82 -7.21 8.21
CA GLN A 77 14.45 -6.10 7.50
C GLN A 77 13.43 -5.02 7.14
N PHE A 78 12.28 -5.41 6.58
CA PHE A 78 11.22 -4.47 6.23
C PHE A 78 10.72 -3.70 7.46
N ASP A 79 10.44 -4.40 8.56
CA ASP A 79 10.03 -3.78 9.82
C ASP A 79 11.10 -2.81 10.34
N THR A 80 12.35 -3.23 10.36
CA THR A 80 13.48 -2.39 10.81
C THR A 80 13.60 -1.11 9.97
N GLN A 81 13.48 -1.22 8.65
CA GLN A 81 13.54 -0.07 7.75
C GLN A 81 12.36 0.89 7.97
N MET A 82 11.14 0.36 8.12
CA MET A 82 9.95 1.18 8.38
C MET A 82 10.01 1.86 9.75
N LEU A 83 10.51 1.17 10.78
CA LEU A 83 10.74 1.72 12.11
C LEU A 83 11.79 2.85 12.09
N ALA A 84 12.86 2.71 11.31
CA ALA A 84 13.96 3.67 11.24
C ALA A 84 13.55 5.03 10.65
N ILE A 85 12.50 5.07 9.82
CA ILE A 85 12.00 6.30 9.21
C ILE A 85 10.83 6.92 9.98
N ARG A 86 10.29 6.25 11.01
CA ARG A 86 9.17 6.76 11.82
C ARG A 86 9.44 8.19 12.30
N HIS A 87 8.36 8.95 12.40
CA HIS A 87 8.37 10.31 12.90
C HIS A 87 7.13 10.56 13.77
N LYS A 88 6.90 11.81 14.18
CA LYS A 88 5.69 12.21 14.89
C LYS A 88 4.48 11.85 14.02
N SER A 89 3.75 10.83 14.43
CA SER A 89 2.58 10.35 13.70
C SER A 89 1.48 11.41 13.68
N THR A 90 0.62 11.32 12.68
CA THR A 90 -0.57 12.13 12.55
C THR A 90 -1.52 11.85 13.72
N GLU A 91 -1.85 12.89 14.48
CA GLU A 91 -2.70 12.79 15.66
C GLU A 91 -4.14 12.35 15.31
N ILE A 92 -4.62 11.35 16.06
CA ILE A 92 -5.95 10.74 16.00
C ILE A 92 -6.45 10.57 17.44
N ASP A 93 -7.70 10.99 17.70
CA ASP A 93 -8.32 10.99 19.03
C ASP A 93 -8.37 9.61 19.70
N LEU A 94 -8.58 8.53 18.94
CA LEU A 94 -8.53 7.16 19.43
C LEU A 94 -7.72 6.28 18.48
N VAL A 95 -6.73 5.61 19.03
CA VAL A 95 -6.02 4.50 18.38
C VAL A 95 -5.95 3.34 19.36
N GLU A 96 -6.54 2.20 18.99
CA GLU A 96 -6.57 1.02 19.84
C GLU A 96 -6.32 -0.25 19.02
N ASP A 97 -5.54 -1.17 19.61
CA ASP A 97 -5.36 -2.51 19.07
C ASP A 97 -6.49 -3.39 19.59
N ILE A 98 -7.21 -4.03 18.66
CA ILE A 98 -8.35 -4.89 18.95
C ILE A 98 -8.11 -6.30 18.40
N ARG A 99 -8.71 -7.27 19.09
CA ARG A 99 -8.71 -8.66 18.68
C ARG A 99 -10.02 -8.98 17.97
N LEU A 100 -9.94 -9.54 16.78
CA LEU A 100 -11.10 -9.94 15.97
C LEU A 100 -11.28 -11.47 16.04
N PRO A 101 -12.31 -11.98 16.74
CA PRO A 101 -12.70 -13.39 16.63
C PRO A 101 -13.44 -13.61 15.31
N LEU A 102 -12.80 -14.27 14.35
CA LEU A 102 -13.31 -14.58 13.01
C LEU A 102 -13.64 -16.07 12.87
N GLN A 103 -14.33 -16.44 11.78
CA GLN A 103 -14.56 -17.86 11.47
C GLN A 103 -13.28 -18.55 11.00
N SER A 104 -12.43 -17.83 10.27
CA SER A 104 -11.11 -18.29 9.80
C SER A 104 -10.02 -18.35 10.89
N GLY A 105 -10.29 -17.82 12.09
CA GLY A 105 -9.33 -17.76 13.18
C GLY A 105 -9.40 -16.45 13.96
N THR A 106 -8.38 -16.16 14.77
CA THR A 106 -8.23 -14.84 15.38
C THR A 106 -7.24 -14.03 14.56
N VAL A 107 -7.58 -12.78 14.23
CA VAL A 107 -6.62 -11.79 13.74
C VAL A 107 -6.60 -10.57 14.67
N PHE A 108 -5.50 -9.82 14.66
CA PHE A 108 -5.41 -8.51 15.30
C PHE A 108 -5.77 -7.41 14.31
N ALA A 109 -6.16 -6.27 14.83
CA ALA A 109 -6.42 -5.08 14.03
C ALA A 109 -6.11 -3.83 14.84
N ARG A 110 -5.79 -2.73 14.17
CA ARG A 110 -5.67 -1.40 14.79
C ARG A 110 -6.81 -0.50 14.32
N HIS A 111 -7.62 -0.02 15.26
CA HIS A 111 -8.72 0.90 15.00
C HIS A 111 -8.25 2.34 15.20
N TYR A 112 -8.48 3.17 14.19
CA TYR A 112 -8.22 4.60 14.20
C TYR A 112 -9.55 5.33 14.09
N HIS A 113 -9.93 6.09 15.12
CA HIS A 113 -11.18 6.85 15.13
C HIS A 113 -10.88 8.35 15.38
N PRO A 114 -11.02 9.23 14.36
CA PRO A 114 -10.63 10.64 14.48
C PRO A 114 -11.66 11.52 15.21
N ALA A 115 -12.85 11.00 15.51
CA ALA A 115 -13.85 11.67 16.34
C ALA A 115 -14.78 10.68 17.10
N PRO A 116 -14.30 9.96 18.14
CA PRO A 116 -14.99 8.80 18.77
C PRO A 116 -16.43 9.04 19.25
N ASN A 117 -16.80 10.31 19.42
CA ASN A 117 -18.15 10.73 19.82
C ASN A 117 -19.14 10.84 18.64
N LYS A 118 -18.69 10.66 17.40
CA LYS A 118 -19.50 10.82 16.17
C LYS A 118 -19.59 9.51 15.39
N LYS A 119 -20.70 9.31 14.67
CA LYS A 119 -20.79 8.26 13.67
C LYS A 119 -20.03 8.68 12.41
N LEU A 120 -19.14 7.84 11.91
CA LEU A 120 -18.33 8.08 10.71
C LEU A 120 -18.41 6.89 9.76
N PRO A 121 -18.09 7.05 8.46
CA PRO A 121 -17.79 5.90 7.62
C PRO A 121 -16.55 5.17 8.13
N LEU A 122 -16.39 3.90 7.74
CA LEU A 122 -15.23 3.10 8.08
C LEU A 122 -14.56 2.52 6.83
N ILE A 123 -13.24 2.57 6.80
CA ILE A 123 -12.39 1.84 5.85
C ILE A 123 -11.81 0.62 6.56
N VAL A 124 -12.02 -0.57 6.00
CA VAL A 124 -11.22 -1.75 6.34
C VAL A 124 -9.95 -1.68 5.49
N PHE A 125 -8.80 -1.54 6.13
CA PHE A 125 -7.52 -1.35 5.46
C PHE A 125 -6.69 -2.64 5.51
N TYR A 126 -6.19 -3.07 4.35
CA TYR A 126 -5.26 -4.18 4.21
C TYR A 126 -3.92 -3.61 3.75
N HIS A 127 -2.86 -3.90 4.50
CA HIS A 127 -1.53 -3.35 4.21
C HIS A 127 -0.89 -3.99 2.97
N GLY A 128 0.07 -3.29 2.35
CA GLY A 128 0.96 -3.83 1.33
C GLY A 128 2.11 -4.64 1.94
N GLY A 129 3.00 -5.13 1.07
CA GLY A 129 4.14 -5.96 1.46
C GLY A 129 4.20 -7.32 0.76
N GLY A 130 3.67 -7.42 -0.46
CA GLY A 130 3.76 -8.65 -1.27
C GLY A 130 3.17 -9.88 -0.59
N PHE A 131 2.17 -9.72 0.29
CA PHE A 131 1.56 -10.79 1.10
C PHE A 131 2.52 -11.47 2.09
N VAL A 132 3.79 -11.07 2.14
CA VAL A 132 4.88 -11.74 2.86
C VAL A 132 5.43 -10.88 3.98
N VAL A 133 5.43 -9.55 3.84
CA VAL A 133 5.92 -8.58 4.84
C VAL A 133 4.85 -7.54 5.16
N GLY A 134 5.16 -6.67 6.12
CA GLY A 134 4.26 -5.60 6.57
C GLY A 134 3.37 -6.02 7.73
N GLY A 135 2.56 -5.07 8.20
CA GLY A 135 1.70 -5.23 9.37
C GLY A 135 1.14 -3.90 9.83
N LEU A 136 0.45 -3.92 10.98
CA LEU A 136 -0.18 -2.72 11.58
C LEU A 136 0.81 -1.57 11.76
N ASP A 137 2.03 -1.91 12.15
CA ASP A 137 3.06 -0.98 12.55
C ASP A 137 3.78 -0.31 11.37
N THR A 138 3.90 -1.01 10.24
CA THR A 138 4.55 -0.49 9.03
C THR A 138 3.63 0.48 8.28
N HIS A 139 2.31 0.38 8.47
CA HIS A 139 1.29 1.20 7.80
C HIS A 139 0.52 2.14 8.76
N ASP A 140 1.04 2.36 9.98
CA ASP A 140 0.37 3.20 10.99
C ASP A 140 0.13 4.63 10.51
N GLU A 141 1.14 5.29 9.93
CA GLU A 141 1.02 6.69 9.51
C GLU A 141 0.03 6.86 8.34
N VAL A 142 0.01 5.93 7.37
CA VAL A 142 -0.95 6.03 6.26
C VAL A 142 -2.39 5.83 6.75
N CYS A 143 -2.63 4.91 7.68
CA CYS A 143 -3.93 4.72 8.30
C CYS A 143 -4.39 5.97 9.06
N ARG A 144 -3.47 6.64 9.79
CA ARG A 144 -3.76 7.91 10.47
C ARG A 144 -4.07 9.04 9.48
N ILE A 145 -3.31 9.16 8.39
CA ILE A 145 -3.57 10.16 7.35
C ILE A 145 -4.95 9.91 6.73
N LEU A 146 -5.27 8.67 6.36
CA LEU A 146 -6.59 8.31 5.83
C LEU A 146 -7.70 8.68 6.82
N ALA A 147 -7.59 8.23 8.08
CA ALA A 147 -8.57 8.53 9.12
C ALA A 147 -8.81 10.04 9.27
N LYS A 148 -7.74 10.82 9.42
CA LYS A 148 -7.81 12.27 9.62
C LYS A 148 -8.36 13.03 8.41
N TYR A 149 -7.81 12.78 7.22
CA TYR A 149 -8.06 13.63 6.07
C TYR A 149 -9.24 13.18 5.22
N ALA A 150 -9.59 11.89 5.23
CA ALA A 150 -10.87 11.41 4.69
C ALA A 150 -12.03 11.55 5.69
N LYS A 151 -11.73 11.86 6.97
CA LYS A 151 -12.71 11.96 8.08
C LYS A 151 -13.53 10.67 8.22
N VAL A 152 -12.81 9.56 8.32
CA VAL A 152 -13.35 8.20 8.42
C VAL A 152 -12.68 7.48 9.58
N GLN A 153 -13.30 6.41 10.05
CA GLN A 153 -12.59 5.41 10.83
C GLN A 153 -11.74 4.56 9.89
N VAL A 154 -10.62 4.05 10.38
CA VAL A 154 -9.83 3.03 9.69
C VAL A 154 -9.70 1.84 10.63
N LEU A 155 -9.97 0.63 10.14
CA LEU A 155 -9.61 -0.61 10.83
C LEU A 155 -8.57 -1.33 9.98
N SER A 156 -7.30 -1.23 10.38
CA SER A 156 -6.19 -1.91 9.71
C SER A 156 -6.12 -3.35 10.18
N ILE A 157 -6.09 -4.31 9.27
CA ILE A 157 -6.13 -5.75 9.58
C ILE A 157 -4.72 -6.33 9.55
N ASP A 158 -4.36 -7.07 10.60
CA ASP A 158 -3.12 -7.86 10.70
C ASP A 158 -3.39 -9.28 10.19
N TYR A 159 -3.51 -9.40 8.86
CA TYR A 159 -3.90 -10.65 8.22
C TYR A 159 -2.71 -11.65 8.18
N PRO A 160 -2.97 -12.98 8.14
CA PRO A 160 -1.91 -13.97 8.09
C PRO A 160 -1.12 -13.89 6.78
N LEU A 161 0.19 -14.09 6.84
CA LEU A 161 1.12 -13.87 5.73
C LEU A 161 1.53 -15.17 5.03
N ALA A 162 1.89 -15.06 3.76
CA ALA A 162 2.56 -16.10 3.01
C ALA A 162 4.05 -16.18 3.39
N PRO A 163 4.70 -17.36 3.27
CA PRO A 163 4.16 -18.63 2.74
C PRO A 163 3.45 -19.52 3.78
N GLU A 164 3.28 -19.08 5.03
CA GLU A 164 2.67 -19.88 6.09
C GLU A 164 1.20 -20.19 5.83
N VAL A 165 0.49 -19.30 5.13
CA VAL A 165 -0.91 -19.52 4.71
C VAL A 165 -1.07 -19.35 3.20
N SER A 166 -1.99 -20.12 2.63
CA SER A 166 -2.34 -20.02 1.21
C SER A 166 -3.13 -18.75 0.89
N PRO A 167 -3.19 -18.32 -0.39
CA PRO A 167 -4.07 -17.23 -0.83
C PRO A 167 -5.52 -17.41 -0.38
N GLN A 168 -6.03 -18.66 -0.42
CA GLN A 168 -7.39 -18.96 -0.02
C GLN A 168 -7.66 -18.67 1.46
N HIS A 169 -6.73 -19.02 2.34
CA HIS A 169 -6.84 -18.74 3.77
C HIS A 169 -6.68 -17.23 4.05
N LEU A 170 -5.68 -16.59 3.44
CA LEU A 170 -5.41 -15.17 3.61
C LEU A 170 -6.62 -14.32 3.23
N ILE A 171 -7.18 -14.54 2.02
CA ILE A 171 -8.36 -13.83 1.53
C ILE A 171 -9.58 -14.11 2.41
N GLN A 172 -9.77 -15.36 2.87
CA GLN A 172 -10.88 -15.69 3.76
C GLN A 172 -10.80 -14.91 5.08
N SER A 173 -9.62 -14.80 5.68
CA SER A 173 -9.42 -13.99 6.90
C SER A 173 -9.73 -12.51 6.69
N CYS A 174 -9.40 -11.98 5.51
CA CYS A 174 -9.71 -10.59 5.17
C CYS A 174 -11.21 -10.36 4.91
N GLU A 175 -11.89 -11.32 4.26
CA GLU A 175 -13.34 -11.29 4.04
C GLU A 175 -14.10 -11.41 5.36
N ASP A 176 -13.67 -12.30 6.25
CA ASP A 176 -14.26 -12.47 7.58
C ASP A 176 -14.10 -11.21 8.43
N ALA A 177 -12.95 -10.53 8.35
CA ALA A 177 -12.74 -9.25 9.02
C ALA A 177 -13.74 -8.17 8.55
N LEU A 178 -14.01 -8.10 7.24
CA LEU A 178 -15.04 -7.22 6.69
C LEU A 178 -16.44 -7.60 7.20
N ALA A 179 -16.76 -8.89 7.24
CA ALA A 179 -18.02 -9.38 7.78
C ALA A 179 -18.17 -9.04 9.27
N TRP A 180 -17.10 -9.18 10.06
CA TRP A 180 -17.05 -8.83 11.47
C TRP A 180 -17.31 -7.33 11.69
N VAL A 181 -16.69 -6.47 10.88
CA VAL A 181 -16.94 -5.02 10.89
C VAL A 181 -18.41 -4.72 10.64
N TYR A 182 -19.00 -5.37 9.62
CA TYR A 182 -20.42 -5.21 9.34
C TYR A 182 -21.29 -5.65 10.53
N GLN A 183 -20.99 -6.79 11.15
CA GLN A 183 -21.74 -7.29 12.33
C GLN A 183 -21.64 -6.31 13.51
N ASN A 184 -20.46 -5.73 13.75
CA ASN A 184 -20.18 -4.83 14.88
C ASN A 184 -20.40 -3.33 14.57
N ARG A 185 -20.94 -3.00 13.39
CA ARG A 185 -21.11 -1.62 12.90
C ARG A 185 -21.80 -0.66 13.86
N ARG A 186 -22.70 -1.15 14.72
CA ARG A 186 -23.39 -0.32 15.73
C ARG A 186 -22.46 0.07 16.87
N GLN A 187 -21.68 -0.89 17.39
CA GLN A 187 -20.68 -0.67 18.45
C GLN A 187 -19.57 0.27 17.95
N LEU A 188 -19.09 0.04 16.73
CA LEU A 188 -18.09 0.87 16.07
C LEU A 188 -18.63 2.25 15.62
N LYS A 189 -19.91 2.58 15.87
CA LYS A 189 -20.55 3.84 15.43
C LYS A 189 -20.39 4.10 13.92
N ILE A 190 -20.43 3.07 13.09
CA ILE A 190 -20.31 3.23 11.63
C ILE A 190 -21.60 3.82 11.06
N LEU A 191 -21.49 4.75 10.11
CA LEU A 191 -22.62 5.23 9.34
C LEU A 191 -23.25 4.09 8.51
N LYS A 192 -24.58 4.03 8.47
CA LYS A 192 -25.30 2.98 7.74
C LYS A 192 -24.92 3.01 6.26
N GLY A 193 -24.53 1.86 5.71
CA GLY A 193 -24.15 1.73 4.30
C GLY A 193 -22.85 2.48 3.94
N ARG A 194 -21.94 2.66 4.89
CA ARG A 194 -20.70 3.43 4.69
C ARG A 194 -19.47 2.68 5.22
N ILE A 195 -19.28 1.46 4.71
CA ILE A 195 -18.07 0.66 4.86
C ILE A 195 -17.36 0.58 3.50
N ALA A 196 -16.08 0.89 3.45
CA ALA A 196 -15.23 0.71 2.28
C ALA A 196 -14.08 -0.26 2.59
N VAL A 197 -13.51 -0.84 1.55
CA VAL A 197 -12.21 -1.54 1.64
C VAL A 197 -11.12 -0.67 1.02
N ALA A 198 -9.91 -0.76 1.54
CA ALA A 198 -8.76 -0.07 0.97
C ALA A 198 -7.48 -0.85 1.22
N GLY A 199 -6.49 -0.62 0.38
CA GLY A 199 -5.16 -1.16 0.60
C GLY A 199 -4.23 -0.79 -0.53
N ASP A 200 -2.95 -1.02 -0.28
CA ASP A 200 -1.88 -0.68 -1.21
C ASP A 200 -1.15 -1.93 -1.70
N SER A 201 -0.72 -1.96 -2.96
CA SER A 201 0.03 -3.10 -3.52
C SER A 201 -0.75 -4.42 -3.33
N ALA A 202 -0.18 -5.38 -2.59
CA ALA A 202 -0.83 -6.60 -2.13
C ALA A 202 -2.15 -6.33 -1.35
N GLY A 203 -2.21 -5.31 -0.50
CA GLY A 203 -3.44 -4.89 0.16
C GLY A 203 -4.50 -4.36 -0.81
N GLY A 204 -4.07 -3.75 -1.92
CA GLY A 204 -4.94 -3.37 -3.03
C GLY A 204 -5.51 -4.59 -3.77
N ASN A 205 -4.71 -5.65 -3.93
CA ASN A 205 -5.18 -6.95 -4.42
C ASN A 205 -6.25 -7.53 -3.48
N ILE A 206 -5.94 -7.64 -2.18
CA ILE A 206 -6.85 -8.17 -1.16
C ILE A 206 -8.18 -7.40 -1.18
N SER A 207 -8.11 -6.07 -1.17
CA SER A 207 -9.30 -5.20 -1.25
C SER A 207 -10.17 -5.53 -2.46
N THR A 208 -9.53 -5.73 -3.61
CA THR A 208 -10.21 -6.05 -4.86
C THR A 208 -10.88 -7.42 -4.81
N VAL A 209 -10.16 -8.45 -4.38
CA VAL A 209 -10.66 -9.83 -4.31
C VAL A 209 -11.79 -9.94 -3.28
N VAL A 210 -11.64 -9.33 -2.10
CA VAL A 210 -12.69 -9.27 -1.07
C VAL A 210 -13.93 -8.55 -1.60
N ALA A 211 -13.77 -7.43 -2.33
CA ALA A 211 -14.90 -6.73 -2.95
C ALA A 211 -15.63 -7.62 -3.97
N GLN A 212 -14.90 -8.33 -4.83
CA GLN A 212 -15.49 -9.25 -5.82
C GLN A 212 -16.25 -10.41 -5.17
N ARG A 213 -15.68 -11.04 -4.14
CA ARG A 213 -16.31 -12.18 -3.42
C ARG A 213 -17.54 -11.77 -2.62
N SER A 214 -17.58 -10.52 -2.14
CA SER A 214 -18.64 -10.02 -1.28
C SER A 214 -19.82 -9.36 -2.00
N VAL A 215 -19.79 -9.19 -3.34
CA VAL A 215 -20.81 -8.46 -4.14
C VAL A 215 -22.27 -8.76 -3.76
N ASN A 216 -22.61 -10.02 -3.50
CA ASN A 216 -23.99 -10.43 -3.18
C ASN A 216 -24.22 -10.69 -1.68
N LYS A 217 -23.27 -10.27 -0.82
CA LYS A 217 -23.31 -10.47 0.62
C LYS A 217 -23.83 -9.21 1.32
N PRO A 218 -24.48 -9.34 2.48
CA PRO A 218 -24.95 -8.17 3.25
C PRO A 218 -23.83 -7.21 3.68
N TYR A 219 -22.60 -7.72 3.75
CA TYR A 219 -21.40 -6.99 4.15
C TYR A 219 -20.56 -6.49 2.96
N ALA A 220 -21.09 -6.52 1.73
CA ALA A 220 -20.42 -5.94 0.57
C ALA A 220 -19.98 -4.49 0.86
N PRO A 221 -18.74 -4.09 0.55
CA PRO A 221 -18.30 -2.71 0.76
C PRO A 221 -18.98 -1.79 -0.26
N GLN A 222 -19.14 -0.52 0.10
CA GLN A 222 -19.77 0.50 -0.75
C GLN A 222 -18.77 1.32 -1.57
N ALA A 223 -17.48 1.14 -1.34
CA ALA A 223 -16.40 1.68 -2.18
C ALA A 223 -15.11 0.89 -1.97
N GLN A 224 -14.19 1.00 -2.93
CA GLN A 224 -12.84 0.47 -2.82
C GLN A 224 -11.80 1.56 -3.16
N LEU A 225 -10.79 1.74 -2.32
CA LEU A 225 -9.61 2.58 -2.58
C LEU A 225 -8.41 1.67 -2.85
N LEU A 226 -7.99 1.61 -4.10
CA LEU A 226 -6.93 0.72 -4.57
C LEU A 226 -5.68 1.53 -4.86
N ILE A 227 -4.65 1.39 -4.02
CA ILE A 227 -3.41 2.16 -4.13
C ILE A 227 -2.36 1.30 -4.82
N TYR A 228 -2.01 1.61 -6.08
CA TYR A 228 -1.10 0.85 -6.95
C TYR A 228 -1.27 -0.68 -6.83
N PRO A 229 -2.50 -1.21 -7.01
CA PRO A 229 -2.81 -2.58 -6.64
C PRO A 229 -2.10 -3.60 -7.53
N ALA A 230 -1.66 -4.72 -6.95
CA ALA A 230 -1.30 -5.90 -7.73
C ALA A 230 -2.58 -6.59 -8.21
N VAL A 231 -2.76 -6.83 -9.51
CA VAL A 231 -4.03 -7.32 -10.08
C VAL A 231 -3.87 -8.37 -11.20
N ASP A 232 -2.65 -8.60 -11.69
CA ASP A 232 -2.35 -9.59 -12.74
C ASP A 232 -1.01 -10.30 -12.50
N PHE A 233 -1.04 -11.47 -11.85
CA PHE A 233 0.16 -12.29 -11.65
C PHE A 233 0.63 -12.99 -12.93
N LYS A 234 -0.26 -13.17 -13.92
CA LYS A 234 0.02 -13.93 -15.15
C LYS A 234 0.74 -13.10 -16.20
N SER A 235 0.31 -11.86 -16.41
CA SER A 235 0.88 -11.01 -17.45
C SER A 235 2.10 -10.23 -16.96
N ARG A 236 2.94 -9.80 -17.90
CA ARG A 236 3.94 -8.76 -17.69
C ARG A 236 3.71 -7.66 -18.72
N HIS A 237 3.49 -6.44 -18.24
CA HIS A 237 3.20 -5.28 -19.07
C HIS A 237 4.46 -4.43 -19.30
N PRO A 238 4.47 -3.48 -20.26
CA PRO A 238 5.63 -2.63 -20.51
C PRO A 238 6.22 -1.97 -19.25
N SER A 239 5.40 -1.52 -18.30
CA SER A 239 5.86 -0.97 -17.02
C SER A 239 6.75 -1.92 -16.22
N PHE A 240 6.50 -3.24 -16.29
CA PHE A 240 7.35 -4.22 -15.62
C PHE A 240 8.79 -4.13 -16.13
N TYR A 241 8.99 -4.21 -17.44
CA TYR A 241 10.33 -4.18 -18.03
C TYR A 241 10.99 -2.80 -17.94
N ALA A 242 10.20 -1.74 -17.84
CA ALA A 242 10.73 -0.38 -17.71
C ALA A 242 11.24 -0.06 -16.30
N TYR A 243 10.72 -0.72 -15.27
CA TYR A 243 10.88 -0.31 -13.86
C TYR A 243 11.28 -1.44 -12.92
N ASN A 244 11.63 -2.63 -13.42
CA ASN A 244 11.97 -3.80 -12.61
C ASN A 244 13.35 -3.74 -11.95
N GLU A 245 14.17 -2.73 -12.22
CA GLU A 245 15.49 -2.56 -11.63
C GLU A 245 15.72 -1.15 -11.09
N GLY A 246 16.56 -1.02 -10.06
CA GLY A 246 17.01 0.27 -9.55
C GLY A 246 15.95 1.11 -8.81
N LEU A 247 14.79 0.52 -8.55
CA LEU A 247 13.67 1.11 -7.81
C LEU A 247 13.28 0.25 -6.61
N VAL A 248 12.23 0.67 -5.90
CA VAL A 248 11.77 0.04 -4.65
C VAL A 248 11.29 -1.40 -4.87
N LEU A 249 10.50 -1.63 -5.92
CA LEU A 249 9.95 -2.95 -6.26
C LEU A 249 10.65 -3.48 -7.51
N THR A 250 11.29 -4.65 -7.37
CA THR A 250 12.16 -5.24 -8.39
C THR A 250 11.57 -6.50 -9.01
N ASP A 251 12.17 -7.00 -10.09
CA ASP A 251 11.85 -8.33 -10.64
C ASP A 251 12.02 -9.45 -9.61
N ASN A 252 13.08 -9.39 -8.80
CA ASN A 252 13.37 -10.37 -7.75
C ASN A 252 12.27 -10.39 -6.69
N ASP A 253 11.77 -9.22 -6.29
CA ASP A 253 10.61 -9.14 -5.39
C ASP A 253 9.38 -9.83 -6.01
N ILE A 254 9.07 -9.51 -7.28
CA ILE A 254 7.93 -10.11 -7.99
C ILE A 254 8.08 -11.63 -8.09
N ASN A 255 9.28 -12.13 -8.36
CA ASN A 255 9.56 -13.57 -8.45
C ASN A 255 9.40 -14.26 -7.09
N ASN A 256 9.94 -13.68 -6.01
CA ASN A 256 9.82 -14.25 -4.66
C ASN A 256 8.36 -14.20 -4.16
N VAL A 257 7.63 -13.11 -4.41
CA VAL A 257 6.19 -13.02 -4.11
C VAL A 257 5.42 -14.09 -4.89
N THR A 258 5.69 -14.26 -6.18
CA THR A 258 5.04 -15.29 -7.00
C THR A 258 5.33 -16.68 -6.43
N GLN A 259 6.56 -16.94 -6.03
CA GLN A 259 6.96 -18.19 -5.41
C GLN A 259 6.21 -18.46 -4.10
N TYR A 260 6.25 -17.53 -3.15
CA TYR A 260 5.66 -17.71 -1.81
C TYR A 260 4.13 -17.71 -1.81
N TYR A 261 3.52 -16.86 -2.64
CA TYR A 261 2.08 -16.66 -2.61
C TYR A 261 1.33 -17.58 -3.59
N ALA A 262 1.90 -17.87 -4.76
CA ALA A 262 1.23 -18.66 -5.79
C ALA A 262 1.84 -20.06 -5.96
N THR A 263 3.12 -20.15 -6.35
CA THR A 263 3.74 -21.41 -6.77
C THR A 263 3.79 -22.46 -5.67
N GLN A 264 4.21 -22.10 -4.45
CA GLN A 264 4.24 -23.04 -3.32
C GLN A 264 2.87 -23.58 -2.92
N HIS A 265 1.82 -22.85 -3.25
CA HIS A 265 0.43 -23.22 -2.96
C HIS A 265 -0.29 -23.83 -4.17
N ASN A 266 0.41 -24.05 -5.29
CA ASN A 266 -0.15 -24.58 -6.54
C ASN A 266 -1.35 -23.76 -7.06
N VAL A 267 -1.24 -22.42 -6.99
CA VAL A 267 -2.24 -21.51 -7.53
C VAL A 267 -1.80 -21.04 -8.92
N GLU A 268 -2.67 -21.25 -9.90
CA GLU A 268 -2.44 -20.77 -11.27
C GLU A 268 -2.39 -19.25 -11.33
N LEU A 269 -1.50 -18.70 -12.15
CA LEU A 269 -1.24 -17.25 -12.16
C LEU A 269 -2.43 -16.41 -12.67
N ASP A 270 -3.40 -16.99 -13.37
CA ASP A 270 -4.66 -16.34 -13.74
C ASP A 270 -5.82 -16.63 -12.77
N ASP A 271 -5.60 -17.37 -11.69
CA ASP A 271 -6.66 -17.60 -10.70
C ASP A 271 -7.16 -16.25 -10.15
N PRO A 272 -8.47 -15.94 -10.23
CA PRO A 272 -9.03 -14.70 -9.74
C PRO A 272 -8.76 -14.38 -8.26
N ILE A 273 -8.32 -15.36 -7.45
CA ILE A 273 -7.95 -15.14 -6.06
C ILE A 273 -6.65 -14.36 -5.88
N ILE A 274 -5.75 -14.42 -6.87
CA ILE A 274 -4.49 -13.65 -6.89
C ILE A 274 -4.44 -12.67 -8.07
N SER A 275 -5.18 -12.94 -9.15
CA SER A 275 -5.28 -12.10 -10.34
C SER A 275 -6.72 -11.64 -10.57
N PRO A 276 -7.25 -10.73 -9.72
CA PRO A 276 -8.63 -10.28 -9.79
C PRO A 276 -8.99 -9.62 -11.12
N THR A 277 -8.00 -9.27 -11.97
CA THR A 277 -8.28 -8.82 -13.33
C THR A 277 -8.99 -9.84 -14.21
N TYR A 278 -8.88 -11.15 -13.92
CA TYR A 278 -9.58 -12.23 -14.61
C TYR A 278 -10.87 -12.66 -13.91
N GLY A 279 -11.19 -12.04 -12.76
CA GLY A 279 -12.39 -12.31 -11.99
C GLY A 279 -13.65 -11.65 -12.53
N ASN A 280 -14.74 -11.78 -11.77
CA ASN A 280 -16.01 -11.14 -12.11
C ASN A 280 -15.99 -9.66 -11.72
N LEU A 281 -15.94 -8.79 -12.74
CA LEU A 281 -15.89 -7.34 -12.54
C LEU A 281 -17.28 -6.69 -12.41
N LYS A 282 -18.36 -7.41 -12.70
CA LYS A 282 -19.72 -6.86 -12.65
C LYS A 282 -20.16 -6.61 -11.21
N LYS A 283 -20.94 -5.53 -11.01
CA LYS A 283 -21.50 -5.13 -9.71
C LYS A 283 -20.45 -4.87 -8.61
N ASN A 284 -19.17 -4.75 -8.97
CA ASN A 284 -18.14 -4.31 -8.03
C ASN A 284 -18.49 -2.91 -7.50
N PRO A 285 -18.12 -2.61 -6.24
CA PRO A 285 -18.38 -1.31 -5.68
C PRO A 285 -17.57 -0.23 -6.41
N PRO A 286 -18.02 1.05 -6.36
CA PRO A 286 -17.28 2.18 -6.88
C PRO A 286 -15.79 2.14 -6.51
N ALA A 287 -14.92 2.28 -7.49
CA ALA A 287 -13.48 2.11 -7.34
C ALA A 287 -12.72 3.41 -7.57
N PHE A 288 -11.82 3.73 -6.63
CA PHE A 288 -10.83 4.77 -6.76
C PHE A 288 -9.46 4.10 -6.92
N VAL A 289 -8.88 4.15 -8.11
CA VAL A 289 -7.63 3.48 -8.45
C VAL A 289 -6.51 4.51 -8.56
N ILE A 290 -5.44 4.31 -7.80
CA ILE A 290 -4.22 5.12 -7.84
C ILE A 290 -3.12 4.27 -8.46
N THR A 291 -2.26 4.89 -9.27
CA THR A 291 -1.02 4.26 -9.76
C THR A 291 0.17 5.18 -9.54
N ALA A 292 1.36 4.61 -9.44
CA ALA A 292 2.62 5.33 -9.40
C ALA A 292 3.32 5.18 -10.77
N GLY A 293 3.87 6.28 -11.32
CA GLY A 293 4.40 6.27 -12.69
C GLY A 293 5.67 5.45 -12.88
N HIS A 294 6.46 5.25 -11.81
CA HIS A 294 7.70 4.47 -11.82
C HIS A 294 7.52 3.18 -10.99
N ASP A 295 6.60 2.33 -11.44
CA ASP A 295 6.16 1.13 -10.75
C ASP A 295 5.97 -0.01 -11.76
N VAL A 296 6.50 -1.19 -11.45
CA VAL A 296 6.29 -2.39 -12.27
C VAL A 296 4.80 -2.72 -12.41
N LEU A 297 3.98 -2.38 -11.43
CA LEU A 297 2.52 -2.62 -11.41
C LEU A 297 1.69 -1.49 -12.07
N HIS A 298 2.34 -0.46 -12.62
CA HIS A 298 1.64 0.71 -13.17
C HIS A 298 0.61 0.33 -14.23
N ASP A 299 1.02 -0.43 -15.25
CA ASP A 299 0.16 -0.71 -16.40
C ASP A 299 -0.98 -1.66 -16.04
N GLU A 300 -0.76 -2.67 -15.19
CA GLU A 300 -1.85 -3.57 -14.75
C GLU A 300 -2.91 -2.82 -13.95
N GLY A 301 -2.52 -1.92 -13.04
CA GLY A 301 -3.45 -1.08 -12.29
C GLY A 301 -4.27 -0.17 -13.21
N LYS A 302 -3.62 0.42 -14.21
CA LYS A 302 -4.26 1.27 -15.23
C LYS A 302 -5.22 0.47 -16.10
N ILE A 303 -4.80 -0.69 -16.62
CA ILE A 303 -5.63 -1.62 -17.40
C ILE A 303 -6.85 -2.08 -16.60
N TYR A 304 -6.64 -2.44 -15.33
CA TYR A 304 -7.71 -2.87 -14.44
C TYR A 304 -8.76 -1.76 -14.24
N SER A 305 -8.32 -0.50 -14.09
CA SER A 305 -9.24 0.64 -14.02
C SER A 305 -10.14 0.76 -15.27
N TYR A 306 -9.59 0.51 -16.46
CA TYR A 306 -10.37 0.50 -17.70
C TYR A 306 -11.32 -0.70 -17.76
N LYS A 307 -10.88 -1.89 -17.35
CA LYS A 307 -11.73 -3.09 -17.29
C LYS A 307 -12.91 -2.90 -16.34
N LEU A 308 -12.70 -2.29 -15.17
CA LEU A 308 -13.78 -1.92 -14.23
C LEU A 308 -14.80 -0.98 -14.90
N ARG A 309 -14.32 0.09 -15.55
CA ARG A 309 -15.18 1.04 -16.25
C ARG A 309 -16.00 0.37 -17.37
N GLN A 310 -15.37 -0.49 -18.17
CA GLN A 310 -16.04 -1.25 -19.24
C GLN A 310 -17.12 -2.20 -18.69
N ASN A 311 -16.97 -2.67 -17.45
CA ASN A 311 -17.97 -3.51 -16.77
C ASN A 311 -19.01 -2.71 -15.97
N GLY A 312 -19.10 -1.40 -16.20
CA GLY A 312 -20.14 -0.53 -15.62
C GLY A 312 -19.85 -0.07 -14.19
N VAL A 313 -18.66 -0.33 -13.65
CA VAL A 313 -18.26 0.13 -12.32
C VAL A 313 -17.98 1.63 -12.36
N LYS A 314 -18.53 2.38 -11.40
CA LYS A 314 -18.17 3.79 -11.20
C LYS A 314 -16.70 3.86 -10.81
N MET A 315 -15.88 4.51 -11.61
CA MET A 315 -14.43 4.47 -11.44
C MET A 315 -13.82 5.88 -11.53
N TYR A 316 -12.92 6.18 -10.60
CA TYR A 316 -11.98 7.30 -10.69
C TYR A 316 -10.54 6.75 -10.73
N TYR A 317 -9.71 7.29 -11.61
CA TYR A 317 -8.32 6.88 -11.80
C TYR A 317 -7.42 8.11 -11.61
N GLU A 318 -6.35 7.94 -10.84
CA GLU A 318 -5.35 8.96 -10.57
C GLU A 318 -3.94 8.37 -10.72
N GLU A 319 -3.06 9.09 -11.41
CA GLU A 319 -1.67 8.67 -11.63
C GLU A 319 -0.75 9.69 -10.96
N TYR A 320 0.17 9.22 -10.12
CA TYR A 320 1.27 10.01 -9.59
C TYR A 320 2.54 9.70 -10.37
N SER A 321 2.72 10.42 -11.48
CA SER A 321 3.72 10.12 -12.52
C SER A 321 5.18 10.13 -12.02
N ASP A 322 5.47 10.88 -10.97
CA ASP A 322 6.82 11.04 -10.41
C ASP A 322 7.12 10.14 -9.19
N GLN A 323 6.17 9.30 -8.79
CA GLN A 323 6.29 8.41 -7.64
C GLN A 323 6.67 6.98 -8.04
N THR A 324 7.25 6.25 -7.09
CA THR A 324 7.51 4.81 -7.19
C THR A 324 6.43 3.99 -6.49
N HIS A 325 6.49 2.67 -6.68
CA HIS A 325 5.84 1.73 -5.79
C HIS A 325 6.15 2.04 -4.32
N GLY A 326 5.14 1.89 -3.44
CA GLY A 326 5.31 2.06 -1.99
C GLY A 326 5.47 3.51 -1.51
N PHE A 327 5.22 4.54 -2.35
CA PHE A 327 5.48 5.94 -1.94
C PHE A 327 4.69 6.37 -0.69
N ILE A 328 3.54 5.75 -0.41
CA ILE A 328 2.75 6.07 0.81
C ILE A 328 3.48 5.66 2.10
N ASN A 329 4.47 4.76 2.02
CA ASN A 329 5.31 4.37 3.16
C ASN A 329 6.40 5.41 3.45
N LEU A 330 6.67 6.31 2.50
CA LEU A 330 7.64 7.40 2.65
C LEU A 330 7.04 8.65 3.30
N THR A 331 5.75 8.66 3.66
CA THR A 331 5.09 9.83 4.27
C THR A 331 5.76 10.35 5.56
N PRO A 332 6.47 9.54 6.39
CA PRO A 332 7.22 10.06 7.54
C PRO A 332 8.45 10.92 7.19
N ILE A 333 8.96 10.80 5.95
CA ILE A 333 10.23 11.42 5.52
C ILE A 333 10.13 12.27 4.26
N SER A 334 9.12 12.06 3.40
CA SER A 334 8.86 12.84 2.20
C SER A 334 7.62 13.71 2.36
N LYS A 335 7.79 15.03 2.28
CA LYS A 335 6.66 15.98 2.28
C LYS A 335 5.75 15.77 1.09
N LYS A 336 6.32 15.41 -0.06
CA LYS A 336 5.58 15.23 -1.31
C LYS A 336 4.71 13.99 -1.26
N ALA A 337 5.25 12.85 -0.81
CA ALA A 337 4.47 11.65 -0.54
C ALA A 337 3.32 11.94 0.44
N LYS A 338 3.62 12.60 1.57
CA LYS A 338 2.60 13.00 2.55
C LYS A 338 1.52 13.91 1.96
N ARG A 339 1.88 14.87 1.11
CA ARG A 339 0.92 15.74 0.41
C ARG A 339 -0.01 14.92 -0.49
N TYR A 340 0.54 14.04 -1.32
CA TYR A 340 -0.26 13.18 -2.22
C TYR A 340 -1.18 12.26 -1.42
N THR A 341 -0.70 11.63 -0.34
CA THR A 341 -1.55 10.82 0.55
C THR A 341 -2.70 11.60 1.15
N ILE A 342 -2.46 12.85 1.60
CA ILE A 342 -3.52 13.73 2.08
C ILE A 342 -4.52 14.08 0.97
N GLU A 343 -4.03 14.34 -0.24
CA GLU A 343 -4.84 14.73 -1.39
C GLU A 343 -5.78 13.60 -1.82
N PHE A 344 -5.24 12.41 -2.11
CA PHE A 344 -6.09 11.29 -2.50
C PHE A 344 -7.01 10.84 -1.36
N SER A 345 -6.62 10.99 -0.08
CA SER A 345 -7.53 10.71 1.04
C SER A 345 -8.79 11.57 0.98
N LYS A 346 -8.63 12.86 0.68
CA LYS A 346 -9.75 13.81 0.51
C LYS A 346 -10.53 13.52 -0.77
N ASN A 347 -9.85 13.23 -1.88
CA ASN A 347 -10.47 12.95 -3.17
C ASN A 347 -11.28 11.65 -3.13
N PHE A 348 -10.73 10.60 -2.50
CA PHE A 348 -11.44 9.35 -2.24
C PHE A 348 -12.71 9.60 -1.44
N ARG A 349 -12.65 10.40 -0.37
CA ARG A 349 -13.84 10.72 0.41
C ARG A 349 -14.94 11.39 -0.44
N LYS A 350 -14.56 12.39 -1.25
CA LYS A 350 -15.49 13.08 -2.17
C LYS A 350 -16.09 12.13 -3.20
N PHE A 351 -15.25 11.26 -3.78
CA PHE A 351 -15.67 10.23 -4.72
C PHE A 351 -16.65 9.27 -4.07
N TRP A 352 -16.33 8.77 -2.87
CA TRP A 352 -17.17 7.85 -2.13
C TRP A 352 -18.53 8.48 -1.82
N ASP A 353 -18.58 9.71 -1.32
CA ASP A 353 -19.84 10.40 -1.03
C ASP A 353 -20.74 10.58 -2.25
N LYS A 354 -20.18 10.76 -3.44
CA LYS A 354 -20.92 10.93 -4.69
C LYS A 354 -21.49 9.61 -5.23
N ASN A 355 -20.91 8.47 -4.88
CA ASN A 355 -21.19 7.19 -5.53
C ASN A 355 -21.76 6.11 -4.58
N SER A 356 -22.07 6.44 -3.31
CA SER A 356 -22.57 5.48 -2.31
C SER A 356 -23.92 5.82 -1.69
#